data_AF-A0A0M2H190-F1
#
_entry.id   AF-A0A0M2H190-F1
#
_cell.length_a   1.000
_cell.length_b   1.000
_cell.length_c   1.000
_cell.angle_alpha   90.00
_cell.angle_beta   90.00
_cell.angle_gamma   90.00
#
_symmetry.space_group_name_H-M   'P 1'
#
loop_
_entity.id
_entity.type
_entity.pdbx_description
1 polymer ?
#
loop_
_entity_poly.entity_id
_entity_poly.type
_entity_poly.pdbx_seq_one_letter_code
_entity_poly.pdbx_strand_id
1 'polypeptide(L)'
;MRDAFAISLWTYYEPVGSEITPTDYADAFMRHHAALRQIDLDAPRFTDRVAAALREVNDHERSPELPASDRELLSDTLSGLSAAIGIDTAGDQLLHGEPHPGNLLNTRRGPLFVDLATCCRGPIEFDLAHAPEEVGQHYAGADKDLIHRCRALNWAMFSAWRWRRDDQMPDRDHWRVEGLNLVRAALDRCGLG
;
A
#
# COMPACT_ATOMS: atom_id res chain seq x y z
N MET A 1 17.57 -24.47 17.21
CA MET A 1 18.50 -23.42 17.67
C MET A 1 19.91 -23.81 17.27
N ARG A 2 20.57 -22.99 16.45
CA ARG A 2 22.03 -22.95 16.41
C ARG A 2 22.42 -21.61 17.03
N ASP A 3 23.29 -21.65 18.03
CA ASP A 3 23.93 -20.45 18.59
C ASP A 3 22.95 -19.33 19.00
N ALA A 4 21.88 -19.69 19.71
CA ALA A 4 20.81 -18.80 20.22
C ALA A 4 19.82 -18.21 19.19
N PHE A 5 19.90 -18.58 17.91
CA PHE A 5 18.91 -18.15 16.91
C PHE A 5 17.91 -19.26 16.55
N ALA A 6 16.63 -18.88 16.43
CA ALA A 6 15.61 -19.71 15.81
C ALA A 6 15.78 -19.65 14.29
N ILE A 7 16.11 -20.78 13.66
CA ILE A 7 16.24 -20.91 12.22
C ILE A 7 15.04 -21.71 11.74
N SER A 8 14.21 -21.11 10.88
CA SER A 8 13.16 -21.81 10.15
C SER A 8 13.67 -22.15 8.75
N LEU A 9 13.60 -23.44 8.38
CA LEU A 9 13.91 -23.91 7.04
C LEU A 9 12.59 -24.25 6.35
N TRP A 10 12.36 -23.67 5.18
CA TRP A 10 11.15 -23.86 4.40
C TRP A 10 11.47 -24.63 3.13
N THR A 11 10.56 -25.51 2.73
CA THR A 11 10.65 -26.17 1.43
C THR A 11 10.52 -25.12 0.34
N TYR A 12 11.54 -25.01 -0.51
CA TYR A 12 11.47 -24.18 -1.70
C TYR A 12 10.48 -24.81 -2.70
N TYR A 13 9.53 -24.02 -3.17
CA TYR A 13 8.63 -24.39 -4.26
C TYR A 13 9.02 -23.57 -5.48
N GLU A 14 9.33 -24.25 -6.59
CA GLU A 14 9.59 -23.57 -7.86
C GLU A 14 8.38 -22.70 -8.27
N PRO A 15 8.59 -21.45 -8.71
CA PRO A 15 7.53 -20.61 -9.25
C PRO A 15 6.80 -21.34 -10.39
N VAL A 16 5.47 -21.35 -10.33
CA VAL A 16 4.64 -22.00 -11.32
C VAL A 16 4.14 -20.97 -12.33
N GLY A 17 4.40 -21.17 -13.62
CA GLY A 17 3.71 -20.46 -14.71
C GLY A 17 4.41 -19.22 -15.26
N SER A 18 3.78 -18.64 -16.29
CA SER A 18 4.13 -17.35 -16.88
C SER A 18 3.81 -16.18 -15.95
N GLU A 19 4.23 -14.97 -16.32
CA GLU A 19 3.84 -13.72 -15.67
C GLU A 19 2.31 -13.61 -15.54
N ILE A 20 1.84 -13.08 -14.40
CA ILE A 20 0.42 -12.91 -14.11
C ILE A 20 -0.09 -11.74 -14.96
N THR A 21 -1.11 -11.97 -15.80
CA THR A 21 -1.65 -10.91 -16.65
C THR A 21 -2.41 -9.87 -15.81
N PRO A 22 -2.53 -8.60 -16.27
CA PRO A 22 -3.32 -7.59 -15.56
C PRO A 22 -4.78 -8.01 -15.31
N THR A 23 -5.37 -8.76 -16.25
CA THR A 23 -6.72 -9.31 -16.11
C THR A 23 -6.79 -10.37 -15.02
N ASP A 24 -5.85 -11.33 -15.00
CA ASP A 24 -5.80 -12.36 -13.94
C ASP A 24 -5.56 -11.76 -12.55
N TYR A 25 -4.79 -10.67 -12.47
CA TYR A 25 -4.56 -9.93 -11.23
C TYR A 25 -5.88 -9.25 -10.77
N ALA A 26 -6.59 -8.57 -11.68
CA ALA A 26 -7.87 -7.97 -11.34
C ALA A 26 -8.91 -9.01 -10.89
N ASP A 27 -8.93 -10.19 -11.53
CA ASP A 27 -9.75 -11.32 -11.11
C ASP A 27 -9.38 -11.84 -9.72
N ALA A 28 -8.09 -11.83 -9.37
CA ALA A 28 -7.63 -12.16 -8.02
C ALA A 28 -8.12 -11.14 -6.99
N PHE A 29 -8.06 -9.83 -7.30
CA PHE A 29 -8.64 -8.79 -6.45
C PHE A 29 -10.13 -8.96 -6.27
N MET A 30 -10.90 -9.15 -7.34
CA MET A 30 -12.36 -9.31 -7.26
C MET A 30 -12.76 -10.49 -6.36
N ARG A 31 -12.09 -11.63 -6.52
CA ARG A 31 -12.30 -12.81 -5.65
C ARG A 31 -11.89 -12.52 -4.20
N HIS A 32 -10.77 -11.83 -3.99
CA HIS A 32 -10.26 -11.52 -2.66
C HIS A 32 -11.18 -10.56 -1.91
N HIS A 33 -11.56 -9.43 -2.52
CA HIS A 33 -12.50 -8.47 -1.94
C HIS A 33 -13.87 -9.10 -1.67
N ALA A 34 -14.39 -9.95 -2.57
CA ALA A 34 -15.64 -10.67 -2.35
C ALA A 34 -15.58 -11.58 -1.12
N ALA A 35 -14.45 -12.25 -0.89
CA ALA A 35 -14.23 -13.07 0.30
C ALA A 35 -14.09 -12.22 1.57
N LEU A 36 -13.29 -11.16 1.54
CA LEU A 36 -13.09 -10.25 2.69
C LEU A 36 -14.38 -9.56 3.12
N ARG A 37 -15.27 -9.22 2.19
CA ARG A 37 -16.59 -8.64 2.49
C ARG A 37 -17.48 -9.53 3.37
N GLN A 38 -17.25 -10.84 3.35
CA GLN A 38 -18.01 -11.80 4.15
C GLN A 38 -17.41 -12.04 5.55
N ILE A 39 -16.25 -11.45 5.83
CA ILE A 39 -15.54 -11.65 7.08
C ILE A 39 -15.88 -10.49 8.04
N ASP A 40 -16.36 -10.85 9.22
CA ASP A 40 -16.53 -9.92 10.33
C ASP A 40 -15.26 -9.90 11.18
N LEU A 41 -14.32 -9.04 10.80
CA LEU A 41 -13.09 -8.78 11.53
C LEU A 41 -13.08 -7.32 12.00
N ASP A 42 -12.81 -7.12 13.29
CA ASP A 42 -12.50 -5.80 13.84
C ASP A 42 -11.09 -5.41 13.41
N ALA A 43 -11.01 -4.61 12.35
CA ALA A 43 -9.77 -4.17 11.74
C ALA A 43 -9.70 -2.63 11.76
N PRO A 44 -8.49 -2.05 11.93
CA PRO A 44 -8.32 -0.60 11.90
C PRO A 44 -8.71 -0.04 10.52
N ARG A 45 -9.00 1.26 10.44
CA ARG A 45 -9.23 1.91 9.15
C ARG A 45 -7.90 2.26 8.49
N PHE A 46 -7.89 2.40 7.16
CA PHE A 46 -6.70 2.84 6.44
C PHE A 46 -6.18 4.19 6.98
N THR A 47 -7.08 5.07 7.44
CA THR A 47 -6.75 6.37 8.04
C THR A 47 -5.90 6.25 9.32
N ASP A 48 -5.99 5.14 10.05
CA ASP A 48 -5.14 4.92 11.24
C ASP A 48 -3.67 4.72 10.85
N ARG A 49 -3.42 4.10 9.69
CA ARG A 49 -2.08 3.96 9.11
C ARG A 49 -1.55 5.30 8.61
N VAL A 50 -2.41 6.13 8.02
CA VAL A 50 -2.06 7.51 7.66
C VAL A 50 -1.68 8.30 8.91
N ALA A 51 -2.47 8.22 9.98
CA ALA A 51 -2.16 8.88 11.24
C ALA A 51 -0.82 8.42 11.82
N ALA A 52 -0.46 7.14 11.64
CA ALA A 52 0.86 6.64 12.01
C ALA A 52 1.99 7.24 11.16
N ALA A 53 1.80 7.36 9.85
CA ALA A 53 2.76 8.02 8.96
C ALA A 53 2.91 9.52 9.29
N LEU A 54 1.82 10.23 9.53
CA LEU A 54 1.82 11.64 9.95
C LEU A 54 2.61 11.86 11.24
N ARG A 55 2.54 10.93 12.21
CA ARG A 55 3.37 11.02 13.43
C ARG A 55 4.86 10.94 13.16
N GLU A 56 5.29 10.24 12.11
CA GLU A 56 6.72 10.22 11.72
C GLU A 56 7.14 11.52 11.05
N VAL A 57 6.25 12.07 10.22
CA VAL A 57 6.51 13.29 9.43
C VAL A 57 6.41 14.54 10.30
N ASN A 58 5.52 14.61 11.27
CA ASN A 58 5.32 15.83 12.06
C ASN A 58 6.29 15.95 13.24
N ASP A 59 6.88 14.84 13.67
CA ASP A 59 7.86 14.81 14.75
C ASP A 59 9.30 14.84 14.17
N HIS A 60 9.99 15.96 14.38
CA HIS A 60 11.36 16.15 13.92
C HIS A 60 12.34 15.16 14.55
N GLU A 61 12.12 14.69 15.77
CA GLU A 61 13.00 13.71 16.42
C GLU A 61 12.88 12.32 15.80
N ARG A 62 11.72 12.02 15.20
CA ARG A 62 11.45 10.74 14.53
C ARG A 62 11.92 10.71 13.09
N SER A 63 12.03 11.87 12.44
CA SER A 63 12.54 12.00 11.06
C SER A 63 13.51 13.18 10.94
N PRO A 64 14.64 13.16 11.67
CA PRO A 64 15.53 14.33 11.77
C PRO A 64 16.20 14.72 10.45
N GLU A 65 16.36 13.76 9.54
CA GLU A 65 17.00 13.96 8.24
C GLU A 65 16.01 14.42 7.15
N LEU A 66 14.70 14.40 7.40
CA LEU A 66 13.68 14.78 6.41
C LEU A 66 13.69 16.31 6.19
N PRO A 67 14.02 16.79 4.97
CA PRO A 67 14.06 18.21 4.66
C PRO A 67 12.71 18.90 4.88
N ALA A 68 12.74 20.18 5.25
CA ALA A 68 11.52 20.94 5.59
C ALA A 68 10.48 20.96 4.46
N SER A 69 10.92 21.16 3.20
CA SER A 69 10.04 21.17 2.03
C SER A 69 9.42 19.80 1.76
N ASP A 70 10.17 18.72 1.95
CA ASP A 70 9.65 17.36 1.77
C ASP A 70 8.74 16.95 2.93
N ARG A 71 8.98 17.48 4.13
CA ARG A 71 8.09 17.33 5.29
C ARG A 71 6.73 17.97 5.03
N GLU A 72 6.72 19.20 4.53
CA GLU A 72 5.49 19.91 4.14
C GLU A 72 4.74 19.13 3.06
N LEU A 73 5.43 18.73 1.98
CA LEU A 73 4.86 17.89 0.92
C LEU A 73 4.18 16.62 1.47
N LEU A 74 4.87 15.86 2.32
CA LEU A 74 4.31 14.63 2.89
C LEU A 74 3.16 14.91 3.86
N SER A 75 3.28 15.92 4.73
CA SER A 75 2.24 16.27 5.70
C SER A 75 0.94 16.69 5.00
N ASP A 76 1.05 17.56 3.99
CA ASP A 76 -0.10 18.06 3.23
C ASP A 76 -0.73 16.95 2.39
N THR A 77 0.09 16.12 1.75
CA THR A 77 -0.39 14.97 0.98
C THR A 77 -1.14 13.97 1.85
N LEU A 78 -0.54 13.54 2.96
CA LEU A 78 -1.13 12.57 3.89
C LEU A 78 -2.43 13.11 4.49
N SER A 79 -2.42 14.35 4.99
CA SER A 79 -3.60 14.96 5.63
C SER A 79 -4.71 15.22 4.62
N GLY A 80 -4.38 15.83 3.48
CA GLY A 80 -5.33 16.23 2.45
C GLY A 80 -6.00 15.04 1.78
N LEU A 81 -5.21 14.06 1.31
CA LEU A 81 -5.76 12.88 0.64
C LEU A 81 -6.52 11.98 1.61
N SER A 82 -6.05 11.79 2.85
CA SER A 82 -6.80 11.01 3.84
C SER A 82 -8.14 11.63 4.18
N ALA A 83 -8.20 12.96 4.29
CA ALA A 83 -9.48 13.66 4.49
C ALA A 83 -10.38 13.50 3.26
N ALA A 84 -9.85 13.73 2.05
CA ALA A 84 -10.63 13.64 0.81
C ALA A 84 -11.19 12.23 0.55
N ILE A 85 -10.40 11.18 0.79
CA ILE A 85 -10.80 9.78 0.63
C ILE A 85 -11.79 9.38 1.74
N GLY A 86 -11.57 9.85 2.97
CA GLY A 86 -12.39 9.48 4.12
C GLY A 86 -13.78 10.11 4.20
N ILE A 87 -14.16 11.01 3.28
CA ILE A 87 -15.48 11.68 3.28
C ILE A 87 -16.61 10.70 3.01
N ASP A 88 -16.44 9.80 2.05
CA ASP A 88 -17.45 8.78 1.71
C ASP A 88 -16.97 7.42 2.20
N THR A 89 -17.65 6.88 3.20
CA THR A 89 -17.34 5.59 3.80
C THR A 89 -18.39 4.54 3.48
N ALA A 90 -19.38 4.85 2.62
CA ALA A 90 -20.48 3.95 2.32
C ALA A 90 -20.03 2.70 1.54
N GLY A 91 -18.89 2.78 0.86
CA GLY A 91 -18.26 1.68 0.12
C GLY A 91 -17.16 0.91 0.88
N ASP A 92 -16.87 1.30 2.13
CA ASP A 92 -15.77 0.70 2.89
C ASP A 92 -16.01 -0.78 3.20
N GLN A 93 -15.01 -1.61 2.97
CA GLN A 93 -15.00 -3.02 3.35
C GLN A 93 -13.65 -3.42 3.97
N LEU A 94 -13.56 -4.65 4.46
CA LEU A 94 -12.28 -5.23 4.85
C LEU A 94 -11.39 -5.42 3.62
N LEU A 95 -10.15 -4.97 3.72
CA LEU A 95 -9.14 -4.96 2.66
C LEU A 95 -7.92 -5.77 3.06
N HIS A 96 -7.08 -6.11 2.08
CA HIS A 96 -5.76 -6.65 2.32
C HIS A 96 -4.83 -5.62 2.96
N GLY A 97 -4.89 -4.37 2.51
CA GLY A 97 -4.12 -3.24 3.02
C GLY A 97 -2.78 -2.99 2.34
N GLU A 98 -2.07 -4.01 1.85
CA GLU A 98 -0.83 -3.90 1.04
C GLU A 98 -0.68 -5.00 -0.04
N PRO A 99 -1.65 -5.17 -0.96
CA PRO A 99 -1.65 -6.23 -1.97
C PRO A 99 -0.74 -5.94 -3.19
N HIS A 100 0.51 -5.55 -2.95
CA HIS A 100 1.49 -5.25 -4.01
C HIS A 100 1.97 -6.53 -4.74
N PRO A 101 2.62 -6.45 -5.92
CA PRO A 101 3.04 -7.62 -6.68
C PRO A 101 3.85 -8.67 -5.90
N GLY A 102 4.69 -8.23 -4.94
CA GLY A 102 5.44 -9.15 -4.07
C GLY A 102 4.57 -10.05 -3.16
N ASN A 103 3.30 -9.68 -2.95
CA ASN A 103 2.32 -10.41 -2.14
C ASN A 103 1.34 -11.20 -3.00
N LEU A 104 1.53 -11.25 -4.33
CA LEU A 104 0.71 -12.05 -5.23
C LEU A 104 1.51 -13.26 -5.73
N LEU A 105 1.06 -14.45 -5.36
CA LEU A 105 1.69 -15.69 -5.77
C LEU A 105 0.92 -16.34 -6.92
N ASN A 106 1.62 -16.69 -7.99
CA ASN A 106 1.04 -17.53 -9.03
C ASN A 106 0.96 -18.99 -8.53
N THR A 107 -0.21 -19.61 -8.68
CA THR A 107 -0.42 -20.99 -8.25
C THR A 107 -1.11 -21.79 -9.34
N ARG A 108 -1.08 -23.14 -9.22
CA ARG A 108 -1.81 -24.03 -10.14
C ARG A 108 -3.32 -23.78 -10.19
N ARG A 109 -3.89 -23.05 -9.22
CA ARG A 109 -5.32 -22.70 -9.15
C ARG A 109 -5.56 -21.20 -9.43
N GLY A 110 -4.58 -20.52 -10.03
CA GLY A 110 -4.59 -19.09 -10.29
C GLY A 110 -3.93 -18.25 -9.18
N PRO A 111 -3.83 -16.93 -9.37
CA PRO A 111 -3.16 -16.05 -8.43
C PRO A 111 -3.85 -15.97 -7.07
N LEU A 112 -3.06 -15.88 -5.99
CA LEU A 112 -3.49 -15.74 -4.61
C LEU A 112 -2.66 -14.70 -3.87
N PHE A 113 -3.33 -13.88 -3.05
CA PHE A 113 -2.65 -12.96 -2.14
C PHE A 113 -2.18 -13.67 -0.87
N VAL A 114 -1.04 -13.21 -0.36
CA VAL A 114 -0.45 -13.63 0.91
C VAL A 114 -0.10 -12.40 1.75
N ASP A 115 0.33 -12.61 2.99
CA ASP A 115 0.69 -11.52 3.91
C ASP A 115 -0.48 -10.59 4.30
N LEU A 116 -1.42 -11.14 5.08
CA LEU A 116 -2.61 -10.43 5.55
C LEU A 116 -2.37 -9.66 6.87
N ALA A 117 -1.12 -9.35 7.21
CA ALA A 117 -0.78 -8.69 8.47
C ALA A 117 -1.24 -7.22 8.53
N THR A 118 -1.56 -6.61 7.38
CA THR A 118 -1.89 -5.19 7.25
C THR A 118 -3.35 -4.93 6.89
N CYS A 119 -4.22 -5.94 7.08
CA CYS A 119 -5.65 -5.81 6.86
C CYS A 119 -6.24 -4.59 7.56
N CYS A 120 -7.01 -3.81 6.79
CA CYS A 120 -7.65 -2.59 7.25
C CYS A 120 -9.03 -2.42 6.59
N ARG A 121 -9.81 -1.46 7.06
CA ARG A 121 -11.07 -1.04 6.43
C ARG A 121 -10.88 0.20 5.56
N GLY A 122 -11.46 0.19 4.37
CA GLY A 122 -11.39 1.31 3.43
C GLY A 122 -12.04 0.99 2.07
N PRO A 123 -11.89 1.90 1.10
CA PRO A 123 -12.33 1.69 -0.27
C PRO A 123 -11.43 0.68 -1.00
N ILE A 124 -11.99 -0.13 -1.91
CA ILE A 124 -11.21 -1.13 -2.67
C ILE A 124 -10.07 -0.52 -3.48
N GLU A 125 -10.21 0.74 -3.85
CA GLU A 125 -9.23 1.53 -4.57
C GLU A 125 -7.94 1.71 -3.78
N PHE A 126 -8.01 1.65 -2.43
CA PHE A 126 -6.84 1.65 -1.57
C PHE A 126 -5.96 0.41 -1.80
N ASP A 127 -6.58 -0.75 -1.97
CA ASP A 127 -5.90 -2.00 -2.33
C ASP A 127 -5.42 -1.97 -3.79
N LEU A 128 -6.28 -1.58 -4.73
CA LEU A 128 -5.94 -1.51 -6.16
C LEU A 128 -4.78 -0.54 -6.46
N ALA A 129 -4.59 0.49 -5.63
CA ALA A 129 -3.50 1.43 -5.75
C ALA A 129 -2.10 0.81 -5.58
N HIS A 130 -1.98 -0.34 -4.93
CA HIS A 130 -0.72 -1.10 -4.81
C HIS A 130 -0.34 -1.87 -6.07
N ALA A 131 -1.28 -2.10 -6.98
CA ALA A 131 -1.06 -2.87 -8.20
C ALA A 131 -0.61 -1.98 -9.38
N PRO A 132 -0.02 -2.58 -10.43
CA PRO A 132 0.21 -1.91 -11.70
C PRO A 132 -1.06 -1.24 -12.24
N GLU A 133 -0.88 -0.16 -13.00
CA GLU A 133 -1.97 0.74 -13.38
C GLU A 133 -3.02 0.06 -14.27
N GLU A 134 -2.59 -0.87 -15.11
CA GLU A 134 -3.42 -1.65 -16.02
C GLU A 134 -4.43 -2.52 -15.28
N VAL A 135 -4.09 -2.99 -14.06
CA VAL A 135 -4.95 -3.87 -13.26
C VAL A 135 -6.26 -3.18 -12.89
N GLY A 136 -6.18 -1.90 -12.49
CA GLY A 136 -7.37 -1.12 -12.12
C GLY A 136 -8.37 -0.96 -13.26
N GLN A 137 -7.92 -1.06 -14.53
CA GLN A 137 -8.79 -0.96 -15.71
C GLN A 137 -9.69 -2.18 -15.89
N HIS A 138 -9.29 -3.33 -15.33
CA HIS A 138 -10.01 -4.60 -15.42
C HIS A 138 -10.91 -4.86 -14.20
N TYR A 139 -10.79 -4.07 -13.13
CA TYR A 139 -11.63 -4.22 -11.95
C TYR A 139 -12.97 -3.48 -12.15
N ALA A 140 -14.05 -4.24 -12.28
CA ALA A 140 -15.38 -3.66 -12.50
C ALA A 140 -15.87 -2.85 -11.29
N GLY A 141 -16.28 -1.60 -11.54
CA GLY A 141 -16.84 -0.71 -10.51
C GLY A 141 -15.82 0.06 -9.69
N ALA A 142 -14.52 -0.05 -9.98
CA ALA A 142 -13.51 0.78 -9.34
C ALA A 142 -13.49 2.21 -9.90
N ASP A 143 -13.37 3.20 -9.01
CA ASP A 143 -13.19 4.60 -9.38
C ASP A 143 -11.71 4.89 -9.68
N LYS A 144 -11.41 5.23 -10.94
CA LYS A 144 -10.04 5.49 -11.40
C LYS A 144 -9.40 6.69 -10.70
N ASP A 145 -10.16 7.76 -10.48
CA ASP A 145 -9.63 8.96 -9.82
C ASP A 145 -9.32 8.67 -8.35
N LEU A 146 -10.16 7.85 -7.71
CA LEU A 146 -9.92 7.39 -6.35
C LEU A 146 -8.69 6.46 -6.27
N ILE A 147 -8.48 5.57 -7.25
CA ILE A 147 -7.24 4.78 -7.33
C ILE A 147 -6.00 5.69 -7.39
N HIS A 148 -6.03 6.75 -8.22
CA HIS A 148 -4.90 7.67 -8.33
C HIS A 148 -4.61 8.39 -7.00
N ARG A 149 -5.66 8.85 -6.30
CA ARG A 149 -5.52 9.46 -4.97
C ARG A 149 -4.98 8.47 -3.94
N CYS A 150 -5.51 7.25 -3.90
CA CYS A 150 -5.02 6.19 -3.04
C CYS A 150 -3.56 5.85 -3.33
N ARG A 151 -3.14 5.86 -4.59
CA ARG A 151 -1.74 5.61 -4.98
C ARG A 151 -0.80 6.70 -4.51
N ALA A 152 -1.19 7.97 -4.64
CA ALA A 152 -0.42 9.08 -4.08
C ALA A 152 -0.31 8.97 -2.54
N LEU A 153 -1.42 8.63 -1.86
CA LEU A 153 -1.43 8.41 -0.42
C LEU A 153 -0.52 7.25 0.00
N ASN A 154 -0.54 6.13 -0.73
CA ASN A 154 0.30 4.96 -0.45
C ASN A 154 1.79 5.28 -0.61
N TRP A 155 2.17 6.01 -1.66
CA TRP A 155 3.55 6.47 -1.82
C TRP A 155 3.97 7.45 -0.72
N ALA A 156 3.06 8.32 -0.26
CA ALA A 156 3.35 9.24 0.83
C ALA A 156 3.57 8.50 2.16
N MET A 157 2.74 7.49 2.46
CA MET A 157 2.93 6.63 3.63
C MET A 157 4.24 5.85 3.57
N PHE A 158 4.53 5.22 2.41
CA PHE A 158 5.80 4.52 2.20
C PHE A 158 6.98 5.46 2.44
N SER A 159 6.96 6.65 1.83
CA SER A 159 8.02 7.65 1.96
C SER A 159 8.21 8.10 3.40
N ALA A 160 7.12 8.40 4.12
CA ALA A 160 7.18 8.75 5.54
C ALA A 160 7.93 7.70 6.38
N TRP A 161 7.73 6.42 6.09
CA TRP A 161 8.43 5.34 6.79
C TRP A 161 9.92 5.27 6.46
N ARG A 162 10.32 5.57 5.22
CA ARG A 162 11.74 5.61 4.81
C ARG A 162 12.55 6.72 5.48
N TRP A 163 11.86 7.78 5.91
CA TRP A 163 12.47 8.90 6.64
C TRP A 163 12.53 8.71 8.16
N ARG A 164 11.90 7.67 8.72
CA ARG A 164 12.01 7.33 10.15
C ARG A 164 13.46 7.09 10.52
N ARG A 165 13.90 7.63 11.66
CA ARG A 165 15.26 7.49 12.19
C ARG A 165 15.74 6.03 12.23
N ASP A 166 14.87 5.13 12.68
CA ASP A 166 15.20 3.72 12.91
C ASP A 166 14.77 2.80 11.74
N ASP A 167 14.53 3.34 10.54
CA ASP A 167 14.20 2.54 9.37
C ASP A 167 15.36 1.63 8.96
N GLN A 168 15.08 0.33 8.84
CA GLN A 168 16.05 -0.71 8.50
C GLN A 168 15.85 -1.28 7.09
N MET A 169 15.04 -0.63 6.26
CA MET A 169 14.81 -1.10 4.89
C MET A 169 16.15 -1.13 4.11
N PRO A 170 16.43 -2.21 3.35
CA PRO A 170 17.55 -2.23 2.42
C PRO A 170 17.48 -1.04 1.44
N ASP A 171 18.64 -0.50 1.05
CA ASP A 171 18.76 0.63 0.13
C ASP A 171 17.93 1.87 0.53
N ARG A 172 17.81 2.12 1.83
CA ARG A 172 17.04 3.24 2.40
C ARG A 172 17.32 4.59 1.75
N ASP A 173 18.58 4.92 1.47
CA ASP A 173 18.94 6.22 0.89
C ASP A 173 18.39 6.40 -0.54
N HIS A 174 18.36 5.32 -1.33
CA HIS A 174 17.70 5.32 -2.62
C HIS A 174 16.19 5.55 -2.46
N TRP A 175 15.54 4.79 -1.57
CA TRP A 175 14.09 4.87 -1.36
C TRP A 175 13.61 6.19 -0.74
N ARG A 176 14.44 6.88 0.03
CA ARG A 176 14.15 8.22 0.56
C ARG A 176 13.93 9.24 -0.55
N VAL A 177 14.78 9.20 -1.58
CA VAL A 177 14.69 10.10 -2.73
C VAL A 177 13.62 9.61 -3.70
N GLU A 178 13.66 8.33 -4.05
CA GLU A 178 12.76 7.77 -5.05
C GLU A 178 11.30 7.76 -4.58
N GLY A 179 11.05 7.46 -3.31
CA GLY A 179 9.70 7.55 -2.73
C GLY A 179 9.09 8.94 -2.90
N LEU A 180 9.86 10.01 -2.64
CA LEU A 180 9.40 11.38 -2.83
C LEU A 180 9.14 11.73 -4.30
N ASN A 181 9.96 11.23 -5.23
CA ASN A 181 9.71 11.37 -6.67
C ASN A 181 8.41 10.69 -7.09
N LEU A 182 8.14 9.50 -6.55
CA LEU A 182 6.93 8.74 -6.82
C LEU A 182 5.68 9.41 -6.22
N VAL A 183 5.80 10.06 -5.05
CA VAL A 183 4.73 10.92 -4.50
C VAL A 183 4.39 12.04 -5.48
N ARG A 184 5.39 12.81 -5.93
CA ARG A 184 5.17 13.92 -6.88
C ARG A 184 4.55 13.43 -8.18
N ALA A 185 5.09 12.38 -8.77
CA ALA A 185 4.57 11.80 -10.00
C ALA A 185 3.15 11.21 -9.84
N ALA A 186 2.75 10.81 -8.63
CA ALA A 186 1.38 10.37 -8.36
C ALA A 186 0.42 11.55 -8.15
N LEU A 187 0.88 12.65 -7.52
CA LEU A 187 0.11 13.89 -7.38
C LEU A 187 -0.14 14.59 -8.72
N ASP A 188 0.86 14.62 -9.60
CA ASP A 188 0.73 15.15 -10.97
C ASP A 188 -0.43 14.47 -11.71
N ARG A 189 -0.56 13.15 -11.56
CA ARG A 189 -1.64 12.35 -12.15
C ARG A 189 -3.01 12.62 -11.53
N CYS A 190 -3.05 13.07 -10.28
CA CYS A 190 -4.29 13.52 -9.65
C CYS A 190 -4.70 14.94 -10.06
N GLY A 191 -3.84 15.66 -10.80
CA GLY A 191 -4.00 17.10 -11.04
C GLY A 191 -3.75 17.95 -9.77
N LEU A 192 -2.96 17.42 -8.83
CA LEU A 192 -2.66 18.02 -7.53
C LEU A 192 -1.16 18.36 -7.36
N GLY A 193 -0.39 18.31 -8.45
CA GLY A 193 1.04 18.64 -8.50
C GLY A 193 1.35 20.11 -8.76
#